data_AF-A0A9E5F384-F1
#
_entry.id   AF-A0A9E5F384-F1
#
_cell.length_a   1.000
_cell.length_b   1.000
_cell.length_c   1.000
_cell.angle_alpha   90.00
_cell.angle_beta   90.00
_cell.angle_gamma   90.00
#
_symmetry.space_group_name_H-M   'P 1'
#
loop_
_entity.id
_entity.type
_entity.pdbx_description
1 polymer ?
#
loop_
_entity_poly.entity_id
_entity_poly.type
_entity_poly.pdbx_seq_one_letter_code
_entity_poly.pdbx_strand_id
1 'polypeptide(L)'
;MKGLRPRIFLLFATLLFSIYLLIPTWIRFSTGKPIPKIARAEDPWYFHYIPSETLKLGLDLKGGLHLVLGIDFEEVHRDSINKLKNDLKNLLDSEKIDGVSLDTTADNRILASFKSEDQWKKADKLIGERYGQVIDFEGQKNGEAKLKMNLAYEAEVNNRAIEQSLETLRNRIDEFGIAEPIITRQGDEKIMV
;
A
#
# COMPACT_ATOMS: atom_id res chain seq x y z
N MET A 1 -18.98 42.50 48.93
CA MET A 1 -18.84 42.19 47.48
C MET A 1 -17.42 42.44 46.93
N LYS A 2 -16.34 42.04 47.63
CA LYS A 2 -14.93 42.31 47.18
C LYS A 2 -14.27 41.14 46.42
N GLY A 3 -14.93 39.98 46.31
CA GLY A 3 -14.38 38.79 45.63
C GLY A 3 -14.77 38.59 44.16
N LEU A 4 -15.69 39.40 43.61
CA LEU A 4 -16.14 39.23 42.21
C LEU A 4 -15.21 39.89 41.18
N ARG A 5 -14.58 41.03 41.52
CA ARG A 5 -13.74 41.80 40.60
C ARG A 5 -12.57 41.00 39.99
N PRO A 6 -11.76 40.24 40.76
CA PRO A 6 -10.67 39.46 40.17
C PRO A 6 -11.18 38.29 39.32
N ARG A 7 -12.35 37.71 39.65
CA ARG A 7 -12.96 36.63 38.86
C ARG A 7 -13.47 37.15 37.52
N ILE A 8 -14.13 38.31 37.51
CA ILE A 8 -14.59 38.96 36.28
C ILE A 8 -13.40 39.32 35.39
N PHE A 9 -12.32 39.86 35.96
CA PHE A 9 -11.10 40.14 35.22
C PHE A 9 -10.50 38.88 34.59
N LEU A 10 -10.39 37.80 35.36
CA LEU A 10 -9.85 36.52 34.86
C LEU A 10 -10.71 35.96 33.72
N LEU A 11 -12.04 35.97 33.87
CA LEU A 11 -12.97 35.56 32.81
C LEU A 11 -12.78 36.40 31.54
N PHE A 12 -12.69 37.72 31.66
CA PHE A 12 -12.48 38.61 30.52
C PHE A 12 -11.13 38.36 29.84
N ALA A 13 -10.07 38.16 30.63
CA ALA A 13 -8.75 37.87 30.12
C ALA A 13 -8.72 36.53 29.34
N THR A 14 -9.37 35.49 29.87
CA THR A 14 -9.48 34.19 29.18
C THR A 14 -10.32 34.28 27.91
N LEU A 15 -11.38 35.08 27.92
CA LEU A 15 -12.24 35.29 26.75
C LEU A 15 -11.46 36.00 25.63
N LEU A 16 -10.77 37.09 25.98
CA LEU A 16 -9.92 37.83 25.04
C LEU A 16 -8.81 36.95 24.46
N PHE A 17 -8.17 36.13 25.29
CA PHE A 17 -7.13 35.21 24.85
C PHE A 17 -7.67 34.14 23.90
N SER A 18 -8.87 33.59 24.19
CA SER A 18 -9.54 32.63 23.31
C SER A 18 -9.92 33.25 21.96
N ILE A 19 -10.47 34.47 21.97
CA ILE A 19 -10.79 35.20 20.73
C ILE A 19 -9.51 35.43 19.93
N TYR A 20 -8.44 35.88 20.59
CA TYR A 20 -7.15 36.13 19.95
C TYR A 20 -6.58 34.88 19.23
N LEU A 21 -6.68 33.69 19.85
CA LEU A 21 -6.27 32.43 19.22
C LEU A 21 -7.15 32.01 18.03
N LEU A 22 -8.39 32.51 17.93
CA LEU A 22 -9.32 32.18 16.85
C LEU A 22 -9.27 33.15 15.66
N ILE A 23 -8.72 34.35 15.83
CA ILE A 23 -8.51 35.35 14.76
C ILE A 23 -7.88 34.73 13.49
N PRO A 24 -6.80 33.91 13.57
CA PRO A 24 -6.20 33.29 12.39
C PRO A 24 -7.19 32.41 11.61
N THR A 25 -8.01 31.65 12.34
CA THR A 25 -9.00 30.76 11.72
C THR A 25 -10.11 31.56 11.03
N TRP A 26 -10.56 32.66 11.65
CA TRP A 26 -11.56 33.55 11.07
C TRP A 26 -11.05 34.25 9.80
N ILE A 27 -9.81 34.77 9.81
CA ILE A 27 -9.18 35.38 8.63
C ILE A 27 -9.07 34.36 7.49
N ARG A 28 -8.60 33.14 7.77
CA ARG A 28 -8.48 32.07 6.76
C ARG A 28 -9.84 31.73 6.14
N PHE A 29 -10.89 31.61 6.95
CA PHE A 29 -12.23 31.29 6.45
C PHE A 29 -12.86 32.46 5.66
N SER A 30 -12.64 33.69 6.09
CA SER A 30 -13.20 34.88 5.41
C SER A 30 -12.47 35.23 4.11
N THR A 31 -11.17 34.98 4.01
CA THR A 31 -10.35 35.40 2.85
C THR A 31 -9.97 34.25 1.93
N GLY A 32 -10.11 33.00 2.37
CA GLY A 32 -9.72 31.79 1.62
C GLY A 32 -8.21 31.63 1.41
N LYS A 33 -7.38 32.57 1.88
CA LYS A 33 -5.93 32.57 1.68
C LYS A 33 -5.22 31.92 2.87
N PRO A 34 -4.13 31.14 2.64
CA PRO A 34 -3.32 30.61 3.72
C PRO A 34 -2.58 31.76 4.44
N ILE A 35 -2.50 31.67 5.76
CA ILE A 35 -1.76 32.63 6.58
C ILE A 35 -0.25 32.34 6.40
N PRO A 36 0.56 33.35 6.04
CA PRO A 36 1.99 33.15 5.89
C PRO A 36 2.63 32.72 7.22
N LYS A 37 3.44 31.66 7.19
CA LYS A 37 4.20 31.18 8.36
C LYS A 37 5.31 32.14 8.80
N ILE A 38 5.76 32.99 7.87
CA ILE A 38 6.78 34.03 8.09
C ILE A 38 6.22 35.31 7.48
N ALA A 39 5.94 36.31 8.31
CA ALA A 39 5.50 37.62 7.85
C ALA A 39 6.62 38.29 7.06
N ARG A 40 6.37 38.61 5.79
CA ARG A 40 7.28 39.41 4.96
C ARG A 40 7.01 40.89 5.17
N ALA A 41 7.95 41.74 4.77
CA ALA A 41 7.82 43.19 4.88
C ALA A 41 6.62 43.77 4.10
N GLU A 42 6.13 43.05 3.09
CA GLU A 42 4.97 43.41 2.27
C GLU A 42 3.63 42.97 2.90
N ASP A 43 3.67 42.14 3.93
CA ASP A 43 2.46 41.63 4.58
C ASP A 43 1.92 42.66 5.58
N PRO A 44 0.58 42.72 5.76
CA PRO A 44 -0.02 43.57 6.78
C PRO A 44 0.56 43.35 8.18
N TRP A 45 0.76 44.45 8.91
CA TRP A 45 1.39 44.49 10.24
C TRP A 45 0.83 43.47 11.25
N TYR A 46 -0.47 43.15 11.15
CA TYR A 46 -1.14 42.24 12.05
C TYR A 46 -0.66 40.78 11.93
N PHE A 47 -0.08 40.35 10.80
CA PHE A 47 0.49 39.01 10.66
C PHE A 47 1.74 38.79 11.53
N HIS A 48 2.39 39.86 12.00
CA HIS A 48 3.52 39.78 12.92
C HIS A 48 3.10 39.52 14.38
N TYR A 49 1.84 39.84 14.71
CA TYR A 49 1.29 39.78 16.06
C TYR A 49 0.16 38.77 16.22
N ILE A 50 -0.13 37.97 15.19
CA ILE A 50 -1.19 36.97 15.19
C ILE A 50 -0.55 35.58 15.03
N PRO A 51 -1.01 34.54 15.74
CA PRO A 51 -0.52 33.17 15.55
C PRO A 51 -0.70 32.72 14.09
N SER A 52 0.28 32.02 13.53
CA SER A 52 0.16 31.47 12.18
C SER A 52 -0.65 30.16 12.11
N GLU A 53 -0.88 29.52 13.26
CA GLU A 53 -1.64 28.27 13.33
C GLU A 53 -3.15 28.52 13.22
N THR A 54 -3.79 27.79 12.32
CA THR A 54 -5.25 27.77 12.16
C THR A 54 -5.78 26.41 12.58
N LEU A 55 -7.07 26.35 12.94
CA LEU A 55 -7.72 25.06 13.20
C LEU A 55 -7.57 24.13 11.98
N LYS A 56 -7.04 22.93 12.22
CA LYS A 56 -6.94 21.87 11.21
C LYS A 56 -8.35 21.38 10.90
N LEU A 57 -8.84 21.68 9.71
CA LEU A 57 -10.12 21.18 9.22
C LEU A 57 -9.99 19.68 8.92
N GLY A 58 -10.94 18.88 9.41
CA GLY A 58 -11.08 17.47 9.04
C GLY A 58 -11.52 17.31 7.57
N LEU A 59 -11.43 16.08 7.05
CA LEU A 59 -11.74 15.72 5.67
C LEU A 59 -13.14 16.20 5.23
N ASP A 60 -14.14 16.01 6.09
CA ASP A 60 -15.54 16.36 5.84
C ASP A 60 -15.73 17.87 5.56
N LEU A 61 -14.94 18.72 6.22
CA LEU A 61 -15.02 20.18 6.07
C LEU A 61 -14.11 20.74 4.97
N LYS A 62 -13.13 19.95 4.50
CA LYS A 62 -12.26 20.33 3.38
C LYS A 62 -12.79 19.85 2.03
N GLY A 63 -13.66 18.85 2.02
CA GLY A 63 -14.01 18.08 0.83
C GLY A 63 -12.86 17.16 0.44
N GLY A 64 -13.12 15.86 0.38
CA GLY A 64 -12.15 14.87 -0.08
C GLY A 64 -12.80 13.50 -0.30
N LEU A 65 -12.07 12.60 -0.93
CA LEU A 65 -12.53 11.26 -1.30
C LEU A 65 -11.91 10.24 -0.34
N HIS A 66 -12.73 9.34 0.21
CA HIS A 66 -12.26 8.19 0.99
C HIS A 66 -12.47 6.92 0.17
N LEU A 67 -11.39 6.22 -0.15
CA LEU A 67 -11.45 4.98 -0.94
C LEU A 67 -10.90 3.80 -0.16
N VAL A 68 -11.56 2.66 -0.32
CA VAL A 68 -11.03 1.36 0.09
C VAL A 68 -10.95 0.49 -1.16
N LEU A 69 -9.73 0.11 -1.52
CA LEU A 69 -9.43 -0.69 -2.71
C LEU A 69 -8.97 -2.07 -2.26
N GLY A 70 -9.60 -3.12 -2.81
CA GLY A 70 -9.17 -4.51 -2.63
C GLY A 70 -8.26 -4.94 -3.76
N ILE A 71 -7.30 -5.81 -3.46
CA ILE A 71 -6.43 -6.44 -4.46
C ILE A 71 -7.05 -7.79 -4.87
N ASP A 72 -7.03 -8.08 -6.17
CA ASP A 72 -7.41 -9.38 -6.70
C ASP A 72 -6.23 -10.37 -6.56
N PHE A 73 -6.13 -11.02 -5.41
CA PHE A 73 -5.05 -11.97 -5.15
C PHE A 73 -5.11 -13.22 -6.01
N GLU A 74 -6.30 -13.60 -6.49
CA GLU A 74 -6.47 -14.75 -7.38
C GLU A 74 -5.75 -14.51 -8.70
N GLU A 75 -5.89 -13.30 -9.26
CA GLU A 75 -5.13 -12.89 -10.45
C GLU A 75 -3.62 -12.81 -10.18
N VAL A 76 -3.22 -12.24 -9.04
CA VAL A 76 -1.81 -12.15 -8.64
C VAL A 76 -1.16 -13.53 -8.52
N HIS A 77 -1.86 -14.50 -7.92
CA HIS A 77 -1.39 -15.88 -7.78
C HIS A 77 -1.29 -16.58 -9.11
N ARG A 78 -2.31 -16.44 -9.96
CA ARG A 78 -2.31 -16.98 -11.33
C ARG A 78 -1.11 -16.47 -12.14
N ASP A 79 -0.85 -15.16 -12.08
CA ASP A 79 0.29 -14.55 -12.76
C ASP A 79 1.63 -15.03 -12.21
N SER A 80 1.73 -15.18 -10.88
CA SER A 80 2.94 -15.68 -10.22
C SER A 80 3.24 -17.14 -10.57
N ILE A 81 2.21 -17.99 -10.62
CA ILE A 81 2.33 -19.39 -11.07
C ILE A 81 2.74 -19.45 -12.54
N ASN A 82 2.17 -18.61 -13.39
CA ASN A 82 2.54 -18.56 -14.80
C ASN A 82 4.01 -18.15 -15.00
N LYS A 83 4.50 -17.18 -14.20
CA LYS A 83 5.92 -16.81 -14.18
C LYS A 83 6.79 -17.97 -13.73
N LEU A 84 6.47 -18.61 -12.59
CA LEU A 84 7.19 -19.78 -12.11
C LEU A 84 7.24 -20.91 -13.13
N LYS A 85 6.11 -21.23 -13.78
CA LYS A 85 6.05 -22.22 -14.86
C LYS A 85 7.03 -21.91 -15.99
N ASN A 86 7.06 -20.66 -16.44
CA ASN A 86 7.96 -20.23 -17.51
C ASN A 86 9.43 -20.31 -17.06
N ASP A 87 9.72 -19.93 -15.82
CA ASP A 87 11.07 -20.03 -15.24
C ASP A 87 11.53 -21.48 -15.12
N LEU A 88 10.65 -22.38 -14.65
CA LEU A 88 10.91 -23.82 -14.62
C LEU A 88 11.12 -24.39 -16.02
N LYS A 89 10.32 -23.97 -17.00
CA LYS A 89 10.49 -24.38 -18.39
C LYS A 89 11.87 -23.99 -18.91
N ASN A 90 12.25 -22.73 -18.73
CA ASN A 90 13.56 -22.22 -19.13
C ASN A 90 14.71 -22.95 -18.43
N LEU A 91 14.54 -23.28 -17.14
CA LEU A 91 15.52 -24.06 -16.38
C LEU A 91 15.70 -25.46 -16.96
N LEU A 92 14.60 -26.19 -17.19
CA LEU A 92 14.64 -27.54 -17.75
C LEU A 92 15.24 -27.55 -19.16
N ASP A 93 14.88 -26.57 -19.98
CA ASP A 93 15.44 -26.39 -21.33
C ASP A 93 16.96 -26.12 -21.26
N SER A 94 17.42 -25.30 -20.30
CA SER A 94 18.84 -24.97 -20.13
C SER A 94 19.70 -26.18 -19.73
N GLU A 95 19.15 -27.08 -18.93
CA GLU A 95 19.79 -28.35 -18.51
C GLU A 95 19.53 -29.50 -19.51
N LYS A 96 18.89 -29.21 -20.65
CA LYS A 96 18.56 -30.17 -21.73
C LYS A 96 17.73 -31.37 -21.23
N ILE A 97 16.81 -31.11 -20.30
CA ILE A 97 15.86 -32.10 -19.79
C ILE A 97 14.63 -32.08 -20.70
N ASP A 98 14.75 -32.76 -21.84
CA ASP A 98 13.67 -32.87 -22.81
C ASP A 98 12.56 -33.83 -22.36
N GLY A 99 11.32 -33.55 -22.78
CA GLY A 99 10.18 -34.42 -22.54
C GLY A 99 9.43 -34.15 -21.22
N VAL A 100 9.56 -32.94 -20.69
CA VAL A 100 8.71 -32.40 -19.63
C VAL A 100 7.74 -31.39 -20.24
N SER A 101 6.44 -31.60 -20.05
CA SER A 101 5.42 -30.60 -20.36
C SER A 101 5.01 -29.91 -19.06
N LEU A 102 4.93 -28.58 -19.08
CA LEU A 102 4.49 -27.79 -17.92
C LEU A 102 3.25 -27.00 -18.32
N ASP A 103 2.16 -27.22 -17.60
CA ASP A 103 0.88 -26.53 -17.79
C ASP A 103 0.37 -25.93 -16.48
N THR A 104 -0.48 -24.91 -16.58
CA THR A 104 -1.11 -24.28 -15.42
C THR A 104 -2.52 -24.86 -15.25
N THR A 105 -2.85 -25.28 -14.03
CA THR A 105 -4.19 -25.74 -13.67
C THR A 105 -5.06 -24.56 -13.22
N ALA A 106 -6.38 -24.70 -13.29
CA ALA A 106 -7.34 -23.69 -12.80
C ALA A 106 -7.14 -23.33 -11.30
N ASP A 107 -6.60 -24.24 -10.50
CA ASP A 107 -6.39 -24.03 -9.07
C ASP A 107 -4.99 -23.45 -8.73
N ASN A 108 -4.40 -22.65 -9.62
CA ASN A 108 -3.07 -22.06 -9.43
C ASN A 108 -1.96 -23.08 -9.08
N ARG A 109 -1.98 -24.21 -9.79
CA ARG A 109 -0.96 -25.27 -9.69
C ARG A 109 -0.24 -25.45 -11.01
N ILE A 110 1.01 -25.87 -10.95
CA ILE A 110 1.76 -26.29 -12.13
C ILE A 110 1.63 -27.82 -12.25
N LEU A 111 1.12 -28.27 -13.38
CA LEU A 111 1.07 -29.68 -13.75
C LEU A 111 2.30 -29.97 -14.61
N ALA A 112 3.17 -30.86 -14.13
CA ALA A 112 4.35 -31.31 -14.84
C ALA A 112 4.14 -32.73 -15.34
N SER A 113 4.07 -32.94 -16.65
CA SER A 113 3.92 -34.26 -17.27
C SER A 113 5.25 -34.73 -17.86
N PHE A 114 5.65 -35.95 -17.53
CA PHE A 114 6.97 -36.49 -17.87
C PHE A 114 6.85 -37.69 -18.82
N LYS A 115 7.71 -37.76 -19.85
CA LYS A 115 7.74 -38.88 -20.80
C LYS A 115 8.41 -40.15 -20.26
N SER A 116 9.28 -40.03 -19.25
CA SER A 116 10.04 -41.14 -18.66
C SER A 116 10.33 -40.88 -17.19
N GLU A 117 10.44 -41.94 -16.40
CA GLU A 117 10.81 -41.88 -14.97
C GLU A 117 12.21 -41.30 -14.76
N ASP A 118 13.15 -41.51 -15.69
CA ASP A 118 14.50 -40.94 -15.60
C ASP A 118 14.49 -39.41 -15.75
N GLN A 119 13.62 -38.87 -16.62
CA GLN A 119 13.46 -37.43 -16.80
C GLN A 119 12.80 -36.80 -15.57
N TRP A 120 11.84 -37.50 -14.98
CA TRP A 120 11.23 -37.09 -13.72
C TRP A 120 12.27 -36.99 -12.60
N LYS A 121 13.09 -38.02 -12.36
CA LYS A 121 14.11 -37.98 -11.29
C LYS A 121 15.11 -36.83 -11.45
N LYS A 122 15.49 -36.51 -12.68
CA LYS A 122 16.37 -35.37 -12.98
C LYS A 122 15.68 -34.03 -12.72
N ALA A 123 14.45 -33.88 -13.21
CA ALA A 123 13.67 -32.66 -13.03
C ALA A 123 13.32 -32.43 -11.55
N ASP A 124 12.88 -33.46 -10.83
CA ASP A 124 12.55 -33.43 -9.41
C ASP A 124 13.74 -32.95 -8.58
N LYS A 125 14.92 -33.55 -8.81
CA LYS A 125 16.16 -33.13 -8.15
C LYS A 125 16.51 -31.67 -8.45
N LEU A 126 16.46 -31.26 -9.72
CA LEU A 126 16.82 -29.91 -10.13
C LEU A 126 15.86 -28.85 -9.57
N ILE A 127 14.55 -29.12 -9.63
CA ILE A 127 13.50 -28.25 -9.10
C ILE A 127 13.61 -28.18 -7.57
N GLY A 128 13.84 -29.31 -6.90
CA GLY A 128 14.07 -29.33 -5.44
C GLY A 128 15.29 -28.51 -5.03
N GLU A 129 16.40 -28.62 -5.75
CA GLU A 129 17.63 -27.87 -5.46
C GLU A 129 17.50 -26.36 -5.71
N ARG A 130 16.79 -25.94 -6.76
CA ARG A 130 16.73 -24.52 -7.18
C ARG A 130 15.48 -23.78 -6.72
N TYR A 131 14.35 -24.48 -6.62
CA TYR A 131 13.02 -23.91 -6.37
C TYR A 131 12.33 -24.51 -5.14
N GLY A 132 12.97 -25.43 -4.39
CA GLY A 132 12.39 -26.01 -3.17
C GLY A 132 12.06 -24.99 -2.06
N GLN A 133 12.60 -23.77 -2.15
CA GLN A 133 12.29 -22.66 -1.25
C GLN A 133 11.03 -21.87 -1.64
N VAL A 134 10.49 -22.08 -2.84
CA VAL A 134 9.30 -21.37 -3.37
C VAL A 134 8.18 -22.30 -3.82
N ILE A 135 8.48 -23.57 -4.11
CA ILE A 135 7.53 -24.56 -4.63
C ILE A 135 7.50 -25.79 -3.72
N ASP A 136 6.28 -26.27 -3.43
CA ASP A 136 6.01 -27.55 -2.78
C ASP A 136 5.49 -28.57 -3.81
N PHE A 137 5.92 -29.83 -3.65
CA PHE A 137 5.40 -30.96 -4.40
C PHE A 137 4.18 -31.55 -3.70
N GLU A 138 3.03 -31.61 -4.38
CA GLU A 138 1.80 -32.22 -3.84
C GLU A 138 1.65 -33.70 -4.18
N GLY A 139 2.60 -34.25 -4.94
CA GLY A 139 2.68 -35.66 -5.27
C GLY A 139 2.68 -35.94 -6.77
N GLN A 140 2.90 -37.22 -7.09
CA GLN A 140 2.98 -37.74 -8.45
C GLN A 140 1.92 -38.82 -8.67
N LYS A 141 1.22 -38.75 -9.80
CA LYS A 141 0.26 -39.78 -10.23
C LYS A 141 0.35 -39.97 -11.75
N ASN A 142 0.47 -41.21 -12.22
CA ASN A 142 0.45 -41.56 -13.65
C ASN A 142 1.47 -40.79 -14.52
N GLY A 143 2.67 -40.50 -14.02
CA GLY A 143 3.68 -39.74 -14.79
C GLY A 143 3.46 -38.23 -14.81
N GLU A 144 2.51 -37.72 -14.01
CA GLU A 144 2.28 -36.30 -13.79
C GLU A 144 2.60 -35.93 -12.35
N ALA A 145 3.24 -34.79 -12.12
CA ALA A 145 3.48 -34.21 -10.80
C ALA A 145 2.75 -32.87 -10.67
N LYS A 146 2.16 -32.63 -9.50
CA LYS A 146 1.55 -31.34 -9.17
C LYS A 146 2.48 -30.55 -8.27
N LEU A 147 2.74 -29.32 -8.68
CA LEU A 147 3.54 -28.35 -7.94
C LEU A 147 2.64 -27.18 -7.54
N LYS A 148 2.84 -26.67 -6.33
CA LYS A 148 2.20 -25.45 -5.85
C LYS A 148 3.23 -24.47 -5.32
N MET A 149 2.88 -23.19 -5.24
CA MET A 149 3.65 -22.27 -4.40
C MET A 149 3.58 -22.74 -2.95
N ASN A 150 4.70 -22.64 -2.26
CA ASN A 150 4.69 -22.85 -0.82
C ASN A 150 4.07 -21.64 -0.11
N LEU A 151 3.61 -21.84 1.13
CA LEU A 151 2.89 -20.81 1.89
C LEU A 151 3.76 -19.55 2.15
N ALA A 152 5.07 -19.72 2.31
CA ALA A 152 5.98 -18.61 2.56
C ALA A 152 6.10 -17.69 1.34
N TYR A 153 6.25 -18.28 0.15
CA TYR A 153 6.34 -17.55 -1.11
C TYR A 153 4.99 -16.95 -1.52
N GLU A 154 3.88 -17.63 -1.25
CA GLU A 154 2.54 -17.07 -1.44
C GLU A 154 2.33 -15.79 -0.62
N ALA A 155 2.75 -15.80 0.66
CA ALA A 155 2.71 -14.61 1.50
C ALA A 155 3.64 -13.48 0.98
N GLU A 156 4.81 -13.84 0.46
CA GLU A 156 5.73 -12.88 -0.17
C GLU A 156 5.13 -12.23 -1.41
N VAL A 157 4.51 -13.03 -2.29
CA VAL A 157 3.78 -12.56 -3.48
C VAL A 157 2.67 -11.60 -3.10
N ASN A 158 1.89 -11.92 -2.06
CA ASN A 158 0.82 -11.06 -1.57
C ASN A 158 1.36 -9.71 -1.08
N ASN A 159 2.41 -9.73 -0.25
CA ASN A 159 3.02 -8.49 0.26
C ASN A 159 3.60 -7.64 -0.88
N ARG A 160 4.27 -8.26 -1.85
CA ARG A 160 4.82 -7.56 -3.01
C ARG A 160 3.72 -6.91 -3.85
N ALA A 161 2.59 -7.59 -4.04
CA ALA A 161 1.44 -7.04 -4.76
C ALA A 161 0.88 -5.80 -4.06
N ILE A 162 0.75 -5.85 -2.73
CA ILE A 162 0.30 -4.70 -1.92
C ILE A 162 1.25 -3.51 -2.05
N GLU A 163 2.56 -3.75 -1.90
CA GLU A 163 3.57 -2.71 -2.01
C GLU A 163 3.56 -2.06 -3.40
N GLN A 164 3.49 -2.88 -4.45
CA GLN A 164 3.42 -2.38 -5.82
C GLN A 164 2.14 -1.57 -6.07
N SER A 165 0.99 -2.01 -5.55
CA SER A 165 -0.26 -1.24 -5.63
C SER A 165 -0.17 0.08 -4.88
N LEU A 166 0.43 0.10 -3.67
CA LEU A 166 0.64 1.32 -2.89
C LEU A 166 1.52 2.32 -3.64
N GLU A 167 2.63 1.85 -4.21
CA GLU A 167 3.54 2.69 -5.01
C GLU A 167 2.84 3.24 -6.25
N THR A 168 2.08 2.40 -6.96
CA THR A 168 1.31 2.83 -8.13
C THR A 168 0.29 3.90 -7.76
N LEU A 169 -0.46 3.71 -6.67
CA LEU A 169 -1.43 4.71 -6.20
C LEU A 169 -0.77 6.01 -5.78
N ARG A 170 0.36 5.95 -5.07
CA ARG A 170 1.12 7.13 -4.68
C ARG A 170 1.56 7.93 -5.90
N ASN A 171 2.18 7.26 -6.88
CA ASN A 171 2.63 7.92 -8.11
C ASN A 171 1.46 8.56 -8.88
N ARG A 172 0.31 7.86 -8.96
CA ARG A 172 -0.89 8.41 -9.60
C ARG A 172 -1.45 9.62 -8.87
N ILE A 173 -1.47 9.62 -7.55
CA ILE A 173 -1.98 10.75 -6.78
C ILE A 173 -1.01 11.95 -6.87
N ASP A 174 0.29 11.69 -6.85
CA ASP A 174 1.32 12.71 -7.01
C ASP A 174 1.25 13.36 -8.41
N GLU A 175 0.93 12.59 -9.47
CA GLU A 175 0.67 13.11 -10.83
C GLU A 175 -0.47 14.15 -10.85
N PHE A 176 -1.45 14.05 -9.95
CA PHE A 176 -2.55 15.02 -9.84
C PHE A 176 -2.23 16.22 -8.93
N GLY A 177 -1.02 16.29 -8.35
CA GLY A 177 -0.59 17.42 -7.53
C GLY A 177 -1.34 17.54 -6.19
N ILE A 178 -1.90 16.44 -5.69
CA ILE A 178 -2.62 16.41 -4.41
C ILE A 178 -1.59 16.40 -3.28
N ALA A 179 -1.62 17.44 -2.44
CA ALA A 179 -0.73 17.51 -1.29
C ALA A 179 -1.19 16.55 -0.17
N GLU A 180 -0.38 15.50 0.07
CA GLU A 180 -0.43 14.62 1.25
C GLU A 180 -1.60 13.61 1.33
N PRO A 181 -1.70 12.62 0.42
CA PRO A 181 -2.62 11.49 0.60
C PRO A 181 -2.16 10.58 1.75
N ILE A 182 -3.11 10.15 2.60
CA ILE A 182 -2.85 9.16 3.65
C ILE A 182 -3.18 7.78 3.08
N ILE A 183 -2.22 7.17 2.41
CA ILE A 183 -2.36 5.81 1.87
C ILE A 183 -1.84 4.83 2.93
N THR A 184 -2.70 3.93 3.39
CA THR A 184 -2.32 2.93 4.40
C THR A 184 -2.89 1.54 4.06
N ARG A 185 -2.14 0.51 4.45
CA ARG A 185 -2.62 -0.88 4.37
C ARG A 185 -3.71 -1.10 5.43
N GLN A 186 -4.86 -1.61 5.02
CA GLN A 186 -5.96 -1.96 5.90
C GLN A 186 -6.13 -3.48 5.94
N GLY A 187 -5.61 -4.11 7.01
CA GLY A 187 -5.60 -5.56 7.15
C GLY A 187 -4.68 -6.23 6.11
N ASP A 188 -5.01 -7.46 5.73
CA ASP A 188 -4.11 -8.27 4.89
C ASP A 188 -4.31 -8.02 3.38
N GLU A 189 -5.48 -7.52 2.96
CA GLU A 189 -5.92 -7.55 1.55
C GLU A 189 -6.31 -6.19 0.96
N LYS A 190 -6.42 -5.14 1.78
CA LYS A 190 -7.02 -3.86 1.35
C LYS A 190 -6.08 -2.68 1.53
N ILE A 191 -6.26 -1.68 0.69
CA ILE A 191 -5.57 -0.38 0.75
C ILE A 191 -6.61 0.70 0.99
N MET A 192 -6.35 1.55 1.99
CA MET A 192 -7.15 2.72 2.34
C MET A 192 -6.46 3.99 1.84
N VAL A 193 -7.24 4.89 1.24
CA VAL A 193 -6.81 6.21 0.73
C VAL A 193 -7.72 7.31 1.26
#